data_AF-A0A2M8DT41-F1
#
_entry.id   AF-A0A2M8DT41-F1
#
_cell.length_a   1.000
_cell.length_b   1.000
_cell.length_c   1.000
_cell.angle_alpha   90.00
_cell.angle_beta   90.00
_cell.angle_gamma   90.00
#
_symmetry.space_group_name_H-M   'P 1'
#
loop_
_entity.id
_entity.type
_entity.pdbx_description
1 polymer ?
#
loop_
_entity_poly.entity_id
_entity_poly.type
_entity_poly.pdbx_seq_one_letter_code
_entity_poly.pdbx_strand_id
1 'polypeptide(L)'
;MTAAARYLARGGKFDSRAQREQDAADKITFGVCAADIGPEQDQDTGSADGDFEIWHDNLDSLNAYTACETQWRWMMCGTKAFRLGLDYPGVKTVLWGLKVKNPQQVFNDIRVMEAAALAIFNAAG
;
A
#
# COMPACT_ATOMS: atom_id res chain seq x y z
N MET A 1 0.03 -1.03 8.50
CA MET A 1 -0.62 0.08 7.75
C MET A 1 0.34 1.15 7.27
N THR A 2 1.16 1.73 8.15
CA THR A 2 2.08 2.84 7.79
C THR A 2 3.07 2.51 6.67
N ALA A 3 3.70 1.33 6.69
CA ALA A 3 4.63 0.90 5.64
C ALA A 3 3.94 0.82 4.26
N ALA A 4 2.74 0.25 4.23
CA ALA A 4 1.92 0.13 3.02
C ALA A 4 1.57 1.47 2.39
N ALA A 5 1.14 2.42 3.22
CA ALA A 5 0.81 3.76 2.76
C ALA A 5 2.02 4.48 2.17
N ARG A 6 3.20 4.32 2.80
CA ARG A 6 4.44 4.92 2.32
C ARG A 6 4.87 4.34 0.97
N TYR A 7 4.73 3.02 0.81
CA TYR A 7 5.03 2.35 -0.45
C TYR A 7 4.11 2.83 -1.59
N LEU A 8 2.80 2.83 -1.36
CA LEU A 8 1.82 3.33 -2.35
C LEU A 8 2.05 4.82 -2.68
N ALA A 9 2.40 5.64 -1.68
CA ALA A 9 2.69 7.06 -1.89
C ALA A 9 3.92 7.30 -2.79
N ARG A 10 4.86 6.36 -2.84
CA ARG A 10 6.04 6.43 -3.72
C ARG A 10 5.76 5.92 -5.14
N GLY A 11 4.55 5.45 -5.42
CA GLY A 11 4.15 4.92 -6.73
C GLY A 11 4.29 3.40 -6.87
N GLY A 12 4.36 2.67 -5.75
CA GLY A 12 4.37 1.21 -5.77
C GLY A 12 3.13 0.63 -6.48
N LYS A 13 3.36 -0.22 -7.49
CA LYS A 13 2.31 -1.02 -8.14
C LYS A 13 2.24 -2.38 -7.45
N PHE A 14 1.04 -2.86 -7.13
CA PHE A 14 0.84 -4.23 -6.65
C PHE A 14 0.43 -5.11 -7.82
N ASP A 15 1.15 -6.21 -7.99
CA ASP A 15 0.77 -7.20 -8.98
C ASP A 15 -0.35 -8.09 -8.42
N SER A 16 -1.41 -8.23 -9.21
CA SER A 16 -2.61 -8.97 -8.80
C SER A 16 -2.38 -10.47 -9.01
N ARG A 17 -3.06 -11.31 -8.22
CA ARG A 17 -3.04 -12.78 -8.34
C ARG A 17 -3.26 -13.31 -9.78
N ALA A 18 -3.90 -12.52 -10.65
CA ALA A 18 -4.11 -12.80 -12.07
C ALA A 18 -2.81 -12.89 -12.89
N GLN A 19 -1.72 -12.21 -12.48
CA GLN A 19 -0.45 -12.21 -13.20
C GLN A 19 0.43 -13.43 -12.84
N ARG A 20 0.28 -13.97 -11.63
CA ARG A 20 1.00 -15.18 -11.19
C ARG A 20 0.72 -16.40 -12.07
N GLU A 21 -0.46 -16.49 -12.68
CA GLU A 21 -0.80 -17.58 -13.61
C GLU A 21 -0.10 -17.42 -14.98
N GLN A 22 0.14 -16.18 -15.42
CA GLN A 22 0.91 -15.90 -16.63
C GLN A 22 2.42 -16.06 -16.41
N ASP A 23 2.93 -15.73 -15.21
CA ASP A 23 4.36 -15.89 -14.87
C ASP A 23 4.71 -17.33 -14.46
N ALA A 24 3.77 -18.12 -13.92
CA ALA A 24 3.99 -19.53 -13.59
C ALA A 24 4.20 -20.40 -14.85
N ALA A 25 3.66 -19.98 -16.00
CA ALA A 25 3.94 -20.60 -17.28
C ALA A 25 5.38 -20.29 -17.78
N ASP A 26 5.99 -19.20 -17.29
CA ASP A 26 7.32 -18.74 -17.72
C ASP A 26 8.45 -19.21 -16.78
N LYS A 27 8.12 -19.64 -15.55
CA LYS A 27 9.08 -20.00 -14.49
C LYS A 27 9.67 -21.42 -14.52
N ILE A 28 9.44 -22.22 -15.57
CA ILE A 28 10.08 -23.55 -15.69
C ILE A 28 11.54 -23.47 -16.21
N THR A 29 12.07 -22.29 -16.58
CA THR A 29 13.32 -22.20 -17.36
C THR A 29 14.60 -21.82 -16.60
N PHE A 30 14.62 -21.56 -15.29
CA PHE A 30 15.90 -21.25 -14.63
C PHE A 30 16.10 -21.97 -13.28
N GLY A 31 16.89 -23.05 -13.34
CA GLY A 31 17.36 -23.77 -12.17
C GLY A 31 18.52 -23.06 -11.47
N VAL A 32 18.46 -23.00 -10.14
CA VAL A 32 19.62 -22.80 -9.27
C VAL A 32 19.48 -23.70 -8.03
N CYS A 33 20.61 -24.27 -7.63
CA CYS A 33 20.76 -25.43 -6.73
C CYS A 33 20.83 -25.05 -5.24
N ALA A 34 20.32 -25.94 -4.40
CA ALA A 34 20.13 -25.80 -2.95
C ALA A 34 21.39 -25.90 -2.06
N ALA A 35 22.58 -25.48 -2.54
CA ALA A 35 23.85 -25.83 -1.89
C ALA A 35 24.39 -24.86 -0.83
N ASP A 36 23.85 -23.65 -0.67
CA ASP A 36 24.46 -22.65 0.23
C ASP A 36 23.53 -22.23 1.36
N ILE A 37 23.41 -23.08 2.40
CA ILE A 37 22.74 -22.74 3.67
C ILE A 37 23.79 -22.56 4.77
N GLY A 38 23.82 -21.36 5.36
CA GLY A 38 24.24 -21.07 6.74
C GLY A 38 24.85 -19.68 6.95
N PRO A 39 24.89 -19.13 8.19
CA PRO A 39 24.10 -19.39 9.40
C PRO A 39 23.18 -18.19 9.78
N GLU A 40 22.25 -18.43 10.71
CA GLU A 40 21.33 -17.42 11.28
C GLU A 40 22.02 -16.12 11.70
N GLN A 41 21.53 -15.01 11.16
CA GLN A 41 21.74 -13.68 11.72
C GLN A 41 20.38 -13.03 11.97
N ASP A 42 20.04 -12.88 13.25
CA ASP A 42 19.02 -11.96 13.73
C ASP A 42 19.41 -10.54 13.32
N GLN A 43 19.00 -10.13 12.12
CA GLN A 43 19.08 -8.76 11.68
C GLN A 43 17.72 -8.35 11.14
N ASP A 44 17.03 -7.56 11.96
CA ASP A 44 16.05 -6.55 11.55
C ASP A 44 16.69 -5.65 10.48
N THR A 45 16.73 -6.17 9.26
CA THR A 45 17.17 -5.48 8.05
C THR A 45 15.92 -5.25 7.25
N GLY A 46 15.39 -4.03 7.35
CA GLY A 46 14.50 -3.51 6.32
C GLY A 46 15.24 -3.60 4.98
N SER A 47 14.90 -4.63 4.22
CA SER A 47 15.43 -4.86 2.89
C SER A 47 15.11 -3.66 2.00
N ALA A 48 16.08 -3.25 1.20
CA ALA A 48 15.95 -2.19 0.21
C ALA A 48 15.10 -2.59 -1.01
N ASP A 49 14.33 -3.68 -0.91
CA ASP A 49 13.23 -4.01 -1.81
C ASP A 49 11.92 -3.67 -1.10
N GLY A 50 11.05 -2.94 -1.80
CA GLY A 50 9.83 -2.33 -1.26
C GLY A 50 8.73 -3.29 -0.80
N ASP A 51 9.08 -4.53 -0.45
CA ASP A 51 8.17 -5.55 0.01
C ASP A 51 7.98 -5.44 1.52
N PHE A 52 6.71 -5.35 1.92
CA PHE A 52 6.29 -5.37 3.31
C PHE A 52 5.16 -6.37 3.46
N GLU A 53 5.17 -7.13 4.54
CA GLU A 53 4.14 -8.12 4.79
C GLU A 53 2.84 -7.46 5.28
N ILE A 54 1.71 -7.93 4.75
CA ILE A 54 0.37 -7.49 5.14
C ILE A 54 -0.35 -8.68 5.74
N TRP A 55 -0.61 -8.60 7.05
CA TRP A 55 -1.47 -9.55 7.75
C TRP A 55 -2.87 -9.58 7.14
N HIS A 56 -3.50 -10.75 7.10
CA HIS A 56 -4.81 -10.95 6.44
C HIS A 56 -5.88 -9.97 6.96
N ASP A 57 -5.86 -9.68 8.25
CA ASP A 57 -6.79 -8.76 8.92
C ASP A 57 -6.69 -7.32 8.40
N ASN A 58 -5.54 -6.97 7.81
CA ASN A 58 -5.24 -5.65 7.31
C ASN A 58 -5.59 -5.46 5.82
N LEU A 59 -6.02 -6.53 5.14
CA LEU A 59 -6.35 -6.49 3.71
C LEU A 59 -7.55 -5.58 3.42
N ASP A 60 -8.57 -5.60 4.28
CA ASP A 60 -9.75 -4.73 4.12
C ASP A 60 -9.36 -3.25 4.16
N SER A 61 -8.45 -2.88 5.07
CA SER A 61 -7.98 -1.50 5.19
C SER A 61 -7.12 -1.07 4.00
N LEU A 62 -6.26 -1.98 3.51
CA LEU A 62 -5.47 -1.71 2.31
C LEU A 62 -6.37 -1.51 1.08
N ASN A 63 -7.31 -2.42 0.85
CA ASN A 63 -8.23 -2.37 -0.29
C ASN A 63 -9.08 -1.09 -0.24
N ALA A 64 -9.60 -0.75 0.94
CA ALA A 64 -10.37 0.46 1.14
C ALA A 64 -9.53 1.73 0.93
N TYR A 65 -8.29 1.76 1.41
CA TYR A 65 -7.38 2.89 1.19
C TYR A 65 -7.06 3.09 -0.29
N THR A 66 -6.75 2.02 -1.02
CA THR A 66 -6.49 2.08 -2.47
C THR A 66 -7.74 2.56 -3.23
N ALA A 67 -8.93 2.12 -2.84
CA ALA A 67 -10.18 2.61 -3.43
C ALA A 67 -10.45 4.10 -3.15
N CYS A 68 -9.79 4.70 -2.15
CA CYS A 68 -9.88 6.12 -1.83
C CYS A 68 -8.92 7.01 -2.68
N GLU A 69 -8.20 6.45 -3.66
CA GLU A 69 -7.27 7.21 -4.51
C GLU A 69 -7.91 8.42 -5.20
N THR A 70 -9.19 8.33 -5.55
CA THR A 70 -9.94 9.41 -6.21
C THR A 70 -10.49 10.44 -5.22
N GLN A 71 -10.37 10.20 -3.91
CA GLN A 71 -11.00 11.01 -2.86
C GLN A 71 -10.05 12.03 -2.22
N TRP A 72 -8.84 12.21 -2.76
CA TRP A 72 -7.90 13.21 -2.28
C TRP A 72 -8.36 14.62 -2.60
N ARG A 73 -8.29 15.49 -1.59
CA ARG A 73 -8.47 16.93 -1.76
C ARG A 73 -7.15 17.57 -2.17
N TRP A 74 -7.22 18.35 -3.24
CA TRP A 74 -6.07 19.01 -3.84
C TRP A 74 -6.14 20.51 -3.67
N MET A 75 -4.97 21.12 -3.45
CA MET A 75 -4.79 22.56 -3.49
C MET A 75 -3.76 22.89 -4.56
N MET A 76 -4.09 23.83 -5.44
CA MET A 76 -3.14 24.38 -6.39
C MET A 76 -2.52 25.65 -5.82
N CYS A 77 -1.20 25.76 -5.85
CA CYS A 77 -0.46 26.97 -5.51
C CYS A 77 0.57 27.23 -6.62
N GLY A 78 0.24 28.16 -7.52
CA GLY A 78 1.01 28.37 -8.75
C GLY A 78 0.96 27.14 -9.66
N THR A 79 2.13 26.63 -10.05
CA THR A 79 2.28 25.42 -10.87
C THR A 79 2.36 24.13 -10.06
N LYS A 80 2.31 24.20 -8.71
CA LYS A 80 2.43 23.05 -7.82
C LYS A 80 1.06 22.62 -7.29
N ALA A 81 0.84 21.31 -7.24
CA ALA A 81 -0.34 20.68 -6.65
C ALA A 81 0.05 20.03 -5.31
N PHE A 82 -0.69 20.35 -4.25
CA PHE A 82 -0.51 19.79 -2.92
C PHE A 82 -1.71 18.93 -2.54
N ARG A 83 -1.46 17.81 -1.87
CA ARG A 83 -2.51 17.00 -1.25
C ARG A 83 -2.74 17.51 0.17
N LEU A 84 -3.99 17.90 0.47
CA LEU A 84 -4.38 18.38 1.79
C LEU A 84 -4.83 17.25 2.73
N GLY A 85 -5.32 16.15 2.14
CA GLY A 85 -5.91 15.02 2.85
C GLY A 85 -7.05 14.39 2.06
N LEU A 86 -7.55 13.25 2.52
CA LEU A 86 -8.73 12.58 2.00
C LEU A 86 -10.00 13.35 2.37
N ASP A 87 -11.01 13.27 1.51
CA ASP A 87 -12.38 13.69 1.82
C ASP A 87 -13.09 12.60 2.62
N TYR A 88 -13.26 12.82 3.93
CA TYR A 88 -13.82 11.80 4.82
C TYR A 88 -15.27 11.40 4.49
N PRO A 89 -16.17 12.29 4.03
CA PRO A 89 -17.44 11.90 3.43
C PRO A 89 -17.28 10.93 2.24
N GLY A 90 -16.38 11.21 1.31
CA GLY A 90 -16.02 10.31 0.20
C GLY A 90 -15.50 8.96 0.70
N VAL A 91 -14.61 8.94 1.69
CA VAL A 91 -14.10 7.71 2.32
C VAL A 91 -15.24 6.88 2.92
N LYS A 92 -16.19 7.50 3.62
CA LYS A 92 -17.37 6.77 4.16
C LYS A 92 -18.19 6.12 3.04
N THR A 93 -18.34 6.80 1.91
CA THR A 93 -19.04 6.25 0.72
C THR A 93 -18.30 5.03 0.18
N VAL A 94 -16.97 5.08 0.08
CA VAL A 94 -16.14 3.93 -0.33
C VAL A 94 -16.30 2.74 0.63
N LEU A 95 -16.20 2.98 1.95
CA LEU A 95 -16.36 1.92 2.96
C LEU A 95 -17.75 1.27 2.91
N TRP A 96 -18.78 2.08 2.66
CA TRP A 96 -20.14 1.59 2.49
C TRP A 96 -20.29 0.74 1.22
N GLY A 97 -19.74 1.20 0.10
CA GLY A 97 -19.78 0.47 -1.18
C GLY A 97 -19.03 -0.87 -1.14
N LEU A 98 -17.91 -0.92 -0.42
CA LEU A 98 -17.10 -2.14 -0.26
C LEU A 98 -17.68 -3.13 0.77
N LYS A 99 -18.72 -2.74 1.53
CA LYS A 99 -19.34 -3.57 2.58
C LYS A 99 -18.33 -4.13 3.58
N VAL A 100 -17.39 -3.28 4.00
CA VAL A 100 -16.34 -3.63 4.95
C VAL A 100 -16.94 -4.13 6.26
N LYS A 101 -16.38 -5.21 6.83
CA LYS A 101 -16.90 -5.84 8.06
C LYS A 101 -16.82 -4.92 9.28
N ASN A 102 -15.70 -4.25 9.47
CA ASN A 102 -15.46 -3.33 10.59
C ASN A 102 -15.09 -1.92 10.09
N PRO A 103 -16.06 -1.13 9.63
CA PRO A 103 -15.78 0.14 8.97
C PRO A 103 -15.13 1.16 9.91
N GLN A 104 -15.36 1.10 11.23
CA GLN A 104 -14.72 2.00 12.20
C GLN A 104 -13.23 1.72 12.34
N GLN A 105 -12.84 0.44 12.45
CA GLN A 105 -11.43 0.06 12.50
C GLN A 105 -10.72 0.44 11.20
N VAL A 106 -11.32 0.08 10.06
CA VAL A 106 -10.75 0.41 8.75
C VAL A 106 -10.64 1.92 8.53
N PHE A 107 -11.62 2.70 8.97
CA PHE A 107 -11.53 4.16 8.90
C PHE A 107 -10.35 4.72 9.71
N ASN A 108 -10.10 4.17 10.91
CA ASN A 108 -8.94 4.57 11.72
C ASN A 108 -7.62 4.18 11.04
N ASP A 109 -7.55 2.99 10.44
CA ASP A 109 -6.38 2.55 9.68
C ASP A 109 -6.12 3.48 8.48
N ILE A 110 -7.16 3.88 7.75
CA ILE A 110 -7.06 4.84 6.66
C ILE A 110 -6.48 6.18 7.14
N ARG A 111 -6.86 6.68 8.33
CA ARG A 111 -6.28 7.92 8.88
C ARG A 111 -4.79 7.79 9.19
N VAL A 112 -4.36 6.62 9.67
CA VAL A 112 -2.94 6.33 9.89
C VAL A 112 -2.18 6.30 8.56
N MET A 113 -2.77 5.68 7.54
CA MET A 113 -2.20 5.61 6.20
C MET A 113 -2.12 6.98 5.52
N GLU A 114 -3.18 7.78 5.62
CA GLU A 114 -3.26 9.15 5.12
C GLU A 114 -2.12 10.02 5.68
N ALA A 115 -1.93 10.01 7.00
CA ALA A 115 -0.87 10.78 7.65
C ALA A 115 0.53 10.38 7.13
N ALA A 116 0.76 9.07 6.95
CA ALA A 116 2.02 8.56 6.44
C ALA A 116 2.26 8.94 4.97
N ALA A 117 1.20 8.95 4.17
CA ALA A 117 1.25 9.30 2.75
C ALA A 117 1.43 10.82 2.54
N LEU A 118 0.73 11.65 3.31
CA LEU A 118 0.88 13.12 3.31
C LEU A 118 2.33 13.54 3.58
N ALA A 119 3.01 12.86 4.52
CA ALA A 119 4.41 13.12 4.82
C ALA A 119 5.34 12.88 3.62
N ILE A 120 4.96 12.01 2.67
CA ILE A 120 5.75 11.74 1.46
C ILE A 120 5.36 12.68 0.33
N PHE A 121 4.05 12.83 0.06
CA PHE A 121 3.58 13.69 -1.03
C PHE A 121 4.04 15.13 -0.90
N ASN A 122 4.03 15.65 0.33
CA ASN A 122 4.39 17.04 0.59
C ASN A 122 5.87 17.22 0.93
N ALA A 123 6.65 16.15 1.14
CA ALA A 123 8.11 16.26 1.30
C ALA A 123 8.85 16.44 -0.03
N ALA A 124 8.23 16.04 -1.16
CA ALA A 124 8.79 16.21 -2.51
C ALA A 124 8.38 17.54 -3.18
N GLY A 125 7.62 18.39 -2.47
CA GLY A 125 7.06 19.65 -2.96
C GLY A 125 8.00 20.83 -2.91
#